data_AF-A0A522W6M0-F1
#
_entry.id   AF-A0A522W6M0-F1
#
_cell.length_a   1.000
_cell.length_b   1.000
_cell.length_c   1.000
_cell.angle_alpha   90.00
_cell.angle_beta   90.00
_cell.angle_gamma   90.00
#
_symmetry.space_group_name_H-M   'P 1'
#
loop_
_entity.id
_entity.type
_entity.pdbx_description
1 polymer ?
#
loop_
_entity_poly.entity_id
_entity_poly.type
_entity_poly.pdbx_seq_one_letter_code
_entity_poly.pdbx_strand_id
1 'polypeptide(L)'
;MKRLTPVLALLALASVTANAADHAHTDEADLAAKTAHVEALRARASLAPSVTTITTLIEADDLLRQLRQAPTAKRAPLRAQLETTLGRLELEIVAASRAKP
;
A
#
# COMPACT_ATOMS: atom_id res chain seq x y z
N MET A 1 11.25 23.09 50.75
CA MET A 1 11.56 23.30 49.31
C MET A 1 10.82 22.21 48.51
N LYS A 2 9.70 22.56 47.86
CA LYS A 2 8.79 21.61 47.19
C LYS A 2 9.37 21.18 45.84
N ARG A 3 9.51 19.88 45.63
CA ARG A 3 10.02 19.24 44.40
C ARG A 3 8.87 19.15 43.38
N LEU A 4 8.89 20.01 42.35
CA LEU A 4 7.96 19.98 41.22
C LEU A 4 8.76 19.65 39.96
N THR A 5 9.06 18.37 39.75
CA THR A 5 9.82 17.91 38.59
C THR A 5 9.35 16.61 37.90
N PRO A 6 8.15 16.02 38.13
CA PRO A 6 7.75 14.85 37.33
C PRO A 6 6.82 15.18 36.14
N VAL A 7 6.21 16.36 36.07
CA VAL A 7 5.10 16.62 35.12
C VAL A 7 5.57 16.81 33.67
N LEU A 8 6.79 17.33 33.46
CA LEU A 8 7.30 17.57 32.10
C LEU A 8 7.68 16.28 31.35
N ALA A 9 8.01 15.20 32.07
CA ALA A 9 8.39 13.92 31.45
C ALA A 9 7.18 13.15 30.91
N LEU A 10 5.99 13.30 31.51
CA LEU A 10 4.78 12.62 31.02
C LEU A 10 4.24 13.23 29.73
N LEU A 11 4.39 14.54 29.52
CA LEU A 11 3.91 15.19 28.30
C LEU A 11 4.73 14.79 27.06
N ALA A 12 6.04 14.57 27.22
CA ALA A 12 6.92 14.16 26.14
C ALA A 12 6.67 12.71 25.66
N LEU A 13 6.26 11.81 26.57
CA LEU A 13 5.89 10.43 26.19
C LEU A 13 4.54 10.36 25.48
N ALA A 14 3.58 11.22 25.82
CA ALA A 14 2.25 11.23 25.21
C ALA A 14 2.27 11.70 23.74
N SER A 15 3.17 12.64 23.39
CA SER A 15 3.29 13.13 22.02
C SER A 15 3.87 12.07 21.05
N VAL A 16 4.78 11.23 21.53
CA VAL A 16 5.41 10.17 20.72
C VAL A 16 4.45 9.04 20.43
N THR A 17 3.58 8.67 21.38
CA THR A 17 2.60 7.59 21.18
C THR A 17 1.44 8.01 20.28
N ALA A 18 0.99 9.26 20.36
CA ALA A 18 -0.07 9.79 19.50
C ALA A 18 0.35 9.81 18.02
N ASN A 19 1.55 10.30 17.71
CA ASN A 19 2.06 10.34 16.33
C ASN A 19 2.27 8.93 15.74
N ALA A 20 2.75 7.98 16.55
CA ALA A 20 2.97 6.61 16.08
C ALA A 20 1.65 5.89 15.75
N ALA A 21 0.61 6.12 16.55
CA ALA A 21 -0.72 5.54 16.32
C ALA A 21 -1.39 6.10 15.05
N ASP A 22 -1.27 7.41 14.82
CA ASP A 22 -1.87 8.09 13.67
C ASP A 22 -1.20 7.66 12.34
N HIS A 23 0.12 7.52 12.34
CA HIS A 23 0.86 6.96 11.21
C HIS A 23 0.52 5.49 10.94
N ALA A 24 0.35 4.68 11.98
CA ALA A 24 -0.02 3.28 11.82
C ALA A 24 -1.43 3.13 11.22
N HIS A 25 -2.38 3.96 11.62
CA HIS A 25 -3.75 3.94 11.08
C HIS A 25 -3.78 4.39 9.62
N THR A 26 -3.03 5.44 9.29
CA THR A 26 -2.89 5.92 7.91
C THR A 26 -2.25 4.88 7.00
N ASP A 27 -1.22 4.17 7.49
CA ASP A 27 -0.54 3.11 6.75
C ASP A 27 -1.46 1.92 6.46
N GLU A 28 -2.30 1.53 7.42
CA GLU A 28 -3.26 0.43 7.27
C GLU A 28 -4.37 0.79 6.27
N ALA A 29 -4.87 2.03 6.32
CA ALA A 29 -5.88 2.52 5.39
C ALA A 29 -5.34 2.55 3.94
N ASP A 30 -4.10 3.00 3.74
CA ASP A 30 -3.45 2.97 2.42
C ASP A 30 -3.26 1.54 1.91
N LEU A 31 -2.80 0.62 2.77
CA LEU A 31 -2.65 -0.79 2.42
C LEU A 31 -4.00 -1.42 2.01
N ALA A 32 -5.08 -1.11 2.74
CA ALA A 32 -6.41 -1.57 2.40
C ALA A 32 -6.87 -1.02 1.04
N ALA A 33 -6.63 0.26 0.76
CA ALA A 33 -6.94 0.88 -0.52
C ALA A 33 -6.17 0.23 -1.67
N LYS A 34 -4.86 -0.02 -1.52
CA LYS A 34 -4.06 -0.72 -2.52
C LYS A 34 -4.53 -2.16 -2.74
N THR A 35 -4.90 -2.87 -1.67
CA THR A 35 -5.48 -4.22 -1.76
C THR A 35 -6.77 -4.21 -2.57
N ALA A 36 -7.68 -3.28 -2.29
CA ALA A 36 -8.93 -3.14 -3.04
C ALA A 36 -8.70 -2.79 -4.51
N HIS A 37 -7.71 -1.95 -4.81
CA HIS A 37 -7.34 -1.59 -6.18
C HIS A 37 -6.85 -2.82 -6.97
N VAL A 38 -6.00 -3.65 -6.37
CA VAL A 38 -5.51 -4.89 -7.00
C VAL A 38 -6.66 -5.85 -7.30
N GLU A 39 -7.59 -6.05 -6.36
CA GLU A 39 -8.77 -6.90 -6.60
C GLU A 39 -9.69 -6.34 -7.68
N ALA A 40 -9.86 -5.01 -7.74
CA ALA A 40 -10.63 -4.38 -8.80
C ALA A 40 -9.98 -4.57 -10.19
N LEU A 41 -8.65 -4.44 -10.28
CA LEU A 41 -7.92 -4.72 -11.52
C LEU A 41 -7.93 -6.21 -11.87
N ARG A 42 -7.86 -7.10 -10.88
CA ARG A 42 -8.03 -8.55 -11.09
C ARG A 42 -9.38 -8.86 -11.71
N ALA A 43 -10.45 -8.30 -11.15
CA ALA A 43 -11.80 -8.48 -11.66
C ALA A 43 -11.89 -7.99 -13.12
N ARG A 44 -11.32 -6.82 -13.42
CA ARG A 44 -11.29 -6.29 -14.80
C ARG A 44 -10.44 -7.14 -15.75
N ALA A 45 -9.27 -7.59 -15.32
CA ALA A 45 -8.40 -8.45 -16.11
C ALA A 45 -9.08 -9.80 -16.44
N SER A 46 -9.96 -10.30 -15.57
CA SER A 46 -10.71 -11.53 -15.84
C SER A 46 -11.68 -11.42 -17.03
N LEU A 47 -12.12 -10.21 -17.38
CA LEU A 47 -13.00 -9.95 -18.54
C LEU A 47 -12.22 -9.97 -19.88
N ALA A 48 -10.93 -9.66 -19.83
CA ALA A 48 -10.02 -9.62 -20.98
C ALA A 48 -8.66 -10.21 -20.60
N PRO A 49 -8.58 -11.53 -20.38
CA PRO A 49 -7.36 -12.16 -19.89
C PRO A 49 -6.27 -12.13 -20.96
N SER A 50 -5.07 -11.72 -20.56
CA SER A 50 -3.87 -11.81 -21.38
C SER A 50 -2.67 -12.26 -20.54
N VAL A 51 -1.68 -12.88 -21.18
CA VAL A 51 -0.47 -13.35 -20.50
C VAL A 51 0.21 -12.20 -19.76
N THR A 52 0.32 -11.03 -20.40
CA THR A 52 0.93 -9.83 -19.80
C THR A 52 0.16 -9.37 -18.57
N THR A 53 -1.17 -9.25 -18.66
CA THR A 53 -1.99 -8.84 -17.50
C THR A 53 -1.86 -9.81 -16.32
N ILE A 54 -1.74 -11.12 -16.59
CA ILE A 54 -1.58 -12.13 -15.54
C ILE A 54 -0.20 -11.98 -14.87
N THR A 55 0.87 -11.82 -15.66
CA THR A 55 2.22 -11.61 -15.12
C THR A 55 2.31 -10.35 -14.26
N THR A 56 1.77 -9.23 -14.73
CA THR A 56 1.78 -7.96 -14.00
C THR A 56 0.94 -8.03 -12.72
N LEU A 57 -0.15 -8.80 -12.74
CA LEU A 57 -0.97 -9.02 -11.55
C LEU A 57 -0.24 -9.83 -10.46
N ILE A 58 0.51 -10.87 -10.85
CA ILE A 58 1.37 -11.62 -9.92
C ILE A 58 2.44 -10.72 -9.30
N GLU A 59 3.03 -9.83 -10.10
CA GLU A 59 4.01 -8.83 -9.63
C GLU A 59 3.38 -7.88 -8.61
N ALA A 60 2.17 -7.37 -8.87
CA ALA A 60 1.43 -6.52 -7.94
C ALA A 60 1.08 -7.23 -6.62
N ASP A 61 0.67 -8.50 -6.68
CA ASP A 61 0.37 -9.32 -5.51
C ASP A 61 1.62 -9.57 -4.64
N ASP A 62 2.78 -9.81 -5.27
CA ASP A 62 4.05 -9.95 -4.55
C ASP A 62 4.45 -8.64 -3.86
N LEU A 63 4.35 -7.50 -4.56
CA LEU A 63 4.63 -6.18 -3.97
C LEU A 63 3.69 -5.87 -2.81
N LEU A 64 2.40 -6.20 -2.89
CA LEU A 64 1.46 -6.08 -1.77
C LEU A 64 1.89 -6.93 -0.57
N ARG A 65 2.28 -8.19 -0.81
CA ARG A 65 2.77 -9.07 0.27
C ARG A 65 4.03 -8.51 0.91
N GLN A 66 4.98 -8.02 0.11
CA GLN A 66 6.19 -7.39 0.61
C GLN A 66 5.87 -6.14 1.43
N LEU A 67 4.93 -5.31 0.98
CA LEU A 67 4.54 -4.08 1.68
C LEU A 67 3.90 -4.36 3.05
N ARG A 68 3.08 -5.42 3.15
CA ARG A 68 2.51 -5.91 4.43
C ARG A 68 3.57 -6.33 5.43
N GLN A 69 4.64 -6.96 4.96
CA GLN A 69 5.71 -7.51 5.79
C GLN A 69 6.87 -6.54 6.01
N ALA A 70 6.96 -5.47 5.21
CA ALA A 70 8.09 -4.56 5.21
C ALA A 70 8.10 -3.66 6.46
N PRO A 71 9.30 -3.39 7.02
CA PRO A 71 9.46 -2.33 8.01
C PRO A 71 9.20 -0.96 7.37
N THR A 72 8.79 0.01 8.17
CA THR A 72 8.37 1.36 7.73
C THR A 72 9.38 2.03 6.79
N ALA A 73 10.68 1.88 7.04
CA ALA A 73 11.74 2.44 6.20
C ALA A 73 11.76 1.93 4.74
N LYS A 74 11.21 0.72 4.49
CA LYS A 74 11.16 0.11 3.16
C LYS A 74 9.77 0.23 2.49
N ARG A 75 8.76 0.72 3.20
CA ARG A 75 7.39 0.82 2.67
C ARG A 75 7.26 1.85 1.57
N ALA A 76 7.88 3.02 1.71
CA ALA A 76 7.80 4.09 0.70
C ALA A 76 8.26 3.66 -0.71
N PRO A 77 9.45 3.05 -0.90
CA PRO A 77 9.84 2.58 -2.23
C PRO A 77 8.96 1.43 -2.75
N LEU A 78 8.49 0.53 -1.87
CA LEU A 78 7.55 -0.53 -2.25
C LEU A 78 6.20 0.01 -2.70
N ARG A 79 5.70 1.08 -2.07
CA ARG A 79 4.48 1.80 -2.48
C ARG A 79 4.62 2.35 -3.90
N ALA A 80 5.72 3.05 -4.18
CA ALA A 80 5.97 3.63 -5.49
C ALA A 80 6.09 2.56 -6.58
N GLN A 81 6.73 1.43 -6.27
CA GLN A 81 6.79 0.28 -7.19
C GLN A 81 5.40 -0.28 -7.44
N LEU A 82 4.62 -0.53 -6.38
CA LEU A 82 3.25 -1.02 -6.51
C LEU A 82 2.38 -0.09 -7.35
N GLU A 83 2.44 1.22 -7.14
CA GLU A 83 1.70 2.20 -7.94
C GLU A 83 2.09 2.17 -9.42
N THR A 84 3.38 2.05 -9.71
CA THR A 84 3.88 1.94 -11.09
C THR A 84 3.37 0.65 -11.74
N THR A 85 3.44 -0.48 -11.02
CA THR A 85 2.94 -1.77 -11.50
C THR A 85 1.43 -1.76 -11.72
N LEU A 86 0.66 -1.10 -10.85
CA LEU A 86 -0.80 -0.95 -11.02
C LEU A 86 -1.15 -0.08 -12.22
N GLY A 87 -0.43 1.03 -12.42
CA GLY A 87 -0.60 1.86 -13.62
C GLY A 87 -0.28 1.09 -14.90
N ARG A 88 0.78 0.27 -14.90
CA ARG A 88 1.09 -0.63 -16.03
C ARG A 88 -0.04 -1.64 -16.26
N LEU A 89 -0.53 -2.29 -15.21
CA LEU A 89 -1.61 -3.27 -15.30
C LEU A 89 -2.88 -2.67 -15.90
N GLU A 90 -3.23 -1.44 -15.51
CA GLU A 90 -4.39 -0.73 -16.08
C GLU A 90 -4.26 -0.54 -17.60
N LEU A 91 -3.09 -0.10 -18.07
CA LEU A 91 -2.82 0.07 -19.50
C LEU A 91 -2.88 -1.26 -20.24
N GLU A 92 -2.31 -2.31 -19.67
CA GLU A 92 -2.35 -3.66 -20.25
C GLU A 92 -3.78 -4.20 -20.34
N ILE A 93 -4.62 -4.00 -19.32
CA ILE A 93 -6.04 -4.38 -19.35
C ILE A 93 -6.78 -3.63 -20.47
N VAL A 94 -6.54 -2.33 -20.61
CA VAL A 94 -7.15 -1.52 -21.68
C VAL A 94 -6.70 -2.02 -23.06
N ALA A 95 -5.42 -2.33 -23.22
CA ALA A 95 -4.89 -2.87 -24.47
C ALA A 95 -5.49 -4.24 -24.80
N ALA A 96 -5.53 -5.16 -23.84
CA ALA A 96 -6.10 -6.50 -24.00
C ALA A 96 -7.60 -6.45 -24.33
N SER A 97 -8.34 -5.52 -23.72
CA SER A 97 -9.78 -5.34 -23.98
C SER A 97 -10.06 -4.88 -25.42
N ARG A 98 -9.13 -4.13 -26.04
CA ARG A 98 -9.25 -3.65 -27.43
C ARG A 98 -8.81 -4.68 -28.46
N ALA A 99 -7.98 -5.64 -28.06
CA ALA A 99 -7.48 -6.69 -28.95
C ALA A 99 -8.50 -7.82 -29.17
N LYS A 100 -9.62 -7.82 -28.44
CA LYS A 100 -10.71 -8.79 -28.60
C LYS A 100 -11.60 -8.37 -29.80
N PRO A 101 -11.68 -9.18 -30.87
CA PRO A 101 -12.54 -8.91 -32.03
C PRO A 101 -14.03 -9.05 -31.72
#